data_AF-A0A6B3E9V3-F1
#
_entry.id   AF-A0A6B3E9V3-F1
#
_cell.length_a   1.000
_cell.length_b   1.000
_cell.length_c   1.000
_cell.angle_alpha   90.00
_cell.angle_beta   90.00
_cell.angle_gamma   90.00
#
_symmetry.space_group_name_H-M   'P 1'
#
loop_
_entity.id
_entity.type
_entity.pdbx_description
1 polymer ?
#
loop_
_entity_poly.entity_id
_entity_poly.type
_entity_poly.pdbx_seq_one_letter_code
_entity_poly.pdbx_strand_id
1 'polypeptide(L)'
;MTAAGLDMRTGKQLGEDRRMAPHGLAGQVLLQEWLEERRGWTRRASAQFAVMAGGHHGVPPDHMQLHNLDAHPELLRTQGPAEPQWRAVQDE
;
A
#
# COMPACT_ATOMS: atom_id res chain seq x y z
N MET A 1 -3.55 18.69 15.18
CA MET A 1 -2.13 18.35 14.97
C MET A 1 -1.76 17.28 15.98
N THR A 2 -1.16 16.18 15.53
CA THR A 2 -0.55 15.19 16.42
C THR A 2 0.68 15.82 17.07
N ALA A 3 1.04 15.41 18.29
CA ALA A 3 2.24 15.92 18.96
C ALA A 3 3.54 15.36 18.32
N ALA A 4 3.45 14.24 17.60
CA ALA A 4 4.50 13.60 16.81
C ALA A 4 3.90 12.67 15.73
N GLY A 5 4.69 12.31 14.73
CA GLY A 5 4.31 11.39 13.64
C GLY A 5 3.64 12.08 12.44
N LEU A 6 3.36 11.30 11.39
CA LEU A 6 2.64 11.77 10.21
C LEU A 6 1.15 11.92 10.55
N ASP A 7 0.53 13.00 10.08
CA ASP A 7 -0.93 13.12 10.14
C ASP A 7 -1.55 12.05 9.25
N MET A 8 -2.46 11.25 9.81
CA MET A 8 -3.08 10.13 9.11
C MET A 8 -4.55 9.98 9.49
N ARG A 9 -5.38 9.65 8.48
CA ARG A 9 -6.78 9.31 8.73
C ARG A 9 -6.85 8.03 9.57
N THR A 10 -7.61 8.09 10.65
CA THR A 10 -7.97 6.90 11.45
C THR A 10 -8.87 5.96 10.64
N GLY A 11 -8.94 4.68 11.05
CA GLY A 11 -9.88 3.73 10.45
C GLY A 11 -11.34 4.22 10.46
N LYS A 12 -11.75 4.96 11.51
CA LYS A 12 -13.07 5.59 11.59
C LYS A 12 -13.27 6.68 10.53
N GLN A 13 -12.24 7.47 10.24
CA GLN A 13 -12.28 8.52 9.21
C GLN A 13 -12.22 7.94 7.79
N LEU A 14 -11.65 6.74 7.61
CA LEU A 14 -11.66 6.01 6.35
C LEU A 14 -13.00 5.30 6.09
N GLY A 15 -13.76 5.00 7.15
CA GLY A 15 -15.08 4.41 7.03
C GLY A 15 -15.03 2.98 6.48
N GLU A 16 -16.13 2.57 5.83
CA GLU A 16 -16.29 1.23 5.27
C GLU A 16 -15.30 0.95 4.13
N ASP A 17 -14.87 1.98 3.41
CA ASP A 17 -13.91 1.90 2.31
C ASP A 17 -12.57 1.29 2.76
N ARG A 18 -12.21 1.41 4.04
CA ARG A 18 -11.02 0.77 4.63
C ARG A 18 -10.96 -0.73 4.35
N ARG A 19 -12.11 -1.40 4.18
CA ARG A 19 -12.19 -2.84 3.87
C ARG A 19 -11.67 -3.20 2.48
N MET A 20 -11.61 -2.24 1.55
CA MET A 20 -11.04 -2.44 0.22
C MET A 20 -9.51 -2.57 0.23
N ALA A 21 -8.85 -2.14 1.32
CA ALA A 21 -7.39 -2.15 1.46
C ALA A 21 -6.92 -3.06 2.62
N PRO A 22 -7.26 -4.37 2.67
CA PRO A 22 -6.79 -5.25 3.74
C PRO A 22 -5.26 -5.24 3.80
N HIS A 23 -4.68 -5.38 5.01
CA HIS A 23 -3.25 -5.12 5.22
C HIS A 23 -2.33 -5.97 4.33
N GLY A 24 -2.72 -7.21 4.02
CA GLY A 24 -1.98 -8.05 3.08
C GLY A 24 -1.94 -7.44 1.68
N LEU A 25 -3.11 -7.12 1.11
CA LEU A 25 -3.22 -6.51 -0.21
C LEU A 25 -2.49 -5.16 -0.27
N ALA A 26 -2.68 -4.31 0.75
CA ALA A 26 -2.00 -3.03 0.86
C ALA A 26 -0.47 -3.20 0.89
N GLY A 27 0.03 -4.16 1.67
CA GLY A 27 1.45 -4.51 1.73
C GLY A 27 1.99 -5.01 0.39
N GLN A 28 1.23 -5.86 -0.31
CA GLN A 28 1.61 -6.34 -1.64
C GLN A 28 1.74 -5.20 -2.65
N VAL A 29 0.80 -4.25 -2.69
CA VAL A 29 0.85 -3.12 -3.63
C VAL A 29 2.02 -2.19 -3.31
N LEU A 30 2.17 -1.80 -2.04
CA LEU A 30 3.25 -0.91 -1.60
C LEU A 30 4.63 -1.52 -1.83
N LEU A 31 4.80 -2.82 -1.60
CA LEU A 31 6.06 -3.51 -1.83
C LEU A 31 6.38 -3.61 -3.33
N GLN A 32 5.39 -3.83 -4.19
CA GLN A 32 5.58 -3.81 -5.64
C GLN A 32 6.09 -2.45 -6.10
N GLU A 33 5.39 -1.38 -5.71
CA GLU A 33 5.78 -0.01 -6.05
C GLU A 33 7.21 0.30 -5.59
N TRP A 34 7.56 -0.06 -4.34
CA TRP A 34 8.91 0.18 -3.83
C TRP A 34 9.98 -0.60 -4.60
N LEU A 35 9.74 -1.89 -4.93
CA LEU A 35 10.69 -2.69 -5.71
C LEU A 35 10.88 -2.14 -7.13
N GLU A 36 9.79 -1.68 -7.75
CA GLU A 36 9.81 -1.08 -9.09
C GLU A 36 10.54 0.27 -9.07
N GLU A 37 10.11 1.20 -8.22
CA GLU A 37 10.60 2.58 -8.18
C GLU A 37 12.01 2.70 -7.59
N ARG A 38 12.32 1.96 -6.51
CA ARG A 38 13.58 2.13 -5.75
C ARG A 38 14.65 1.10 -6.08
N ARG A 39 14.25 -0.05 -6.63
CA ARG A 39 15.16 -1.16 -6.92
C ARG A 39 15.18 -1.53 -8.41
N GLY A 40 14.37 -0.89 -9.25
CA GLY A 40 14.37 -1.09 -10.70
C GLY A 40 13.85 -2.45 -11.14
N TRP A 41 13.06 -3.13 -10.30
CA TRP A 41 12.50 -4.42 -10.65
C TRP A 41 11.44 -4.26 -11.75
N THR A 42 11.28 -5.29 -12.58
CA THR A 42 10.16 -5.32 -13.53
C THR A 42 8.86 -5.59 -12.79
N ARG A 43 7.74 -5.06 -13.32
CA ARG A 43 6.39 -5.33 -12.80
C ARG A 43 6.07 -6.81 -12.62
N ARG A 44 6.60 -7.67 -13.50
CA ARG A 44 6.41 -9.13 -13.37
C ARG A 44 7.14 -9.69 -12.16
N ALA A 45 8.40 -9.32 -11.99
CA ALA A 45 9.23 -9.82 -10.89
C ALA A 45 8.74 -9.29 -9.52
N SER A 46 8.40 -8.01 -9.44
CA SER A 46 7.83 -7.40 -8.23
C SER A 46 6.54 -8.09 -7.83
N ALA A 47 5.60 -8.32 -8.76
CA ALA A 47 4.33 -9.00 -8.49
C ALA A 47 4.52 -10.44 -7.99
N GLN A 48 5.41 -11.21 -8.63
CA GLN A 48 5.70 -12.58 -8.22
C GLN A 48 6.31 -12.68 -6.82
N PHE A 49 7.10 -11.70 -6.42
CA PHE A 49 7.69 -11.66 -5.08
C PHE A 49 6.69 -11.15 -4.03
N ALA A 50 6.04 -10.02 -4.31
CA ALA A 50 5.16 -9.35 -3.36
C ALA A 50 3.83 -10.08 -3.11
N VAL A 51 3.43 -11.02 -3.97
CA VAL A 51 2.24 -11.85 -3.75
C VAL A 51 2.31 -12.63 -2.43
N MET A 52 3.51 -12.90 -1.91
CA MET A 52 3.68 -13.54 -0.59
C MET A 52 3.12 -12.67 0.55
N ALA A 53 3.14 -11.35 0.41
CA ALA A 53 2.59 -10.42 1.39
C ALA A 53 1.07 -10.28 1.29
N GLY A 54 0.51 -10.35 0.07
CA GLY A 54 -0.93 -10.18 -0.16
C GLY A 54 -1.74 -11.46 -0.15
N GLY A 55 -1.09 -12.61 -0.27
CA GLY A 55 -1.75 -13.91 -0.22
C GLY A 55 -2.39 -14.16 1.15
N HIS A 56 -3.63 -14.64 1.14
CA HIS A 56 -4.34 -15.06 2.34
C HIS A 56 -4.43 -16.59 2.36
N HIS A 57 -3.70 -17.23 3.28
CA HIS A 57 -3.61 -18.69 3.40
C HIS A 57 -3.23 -19.40 2.08
N GLY A 58 -2.31 -18.81 1.31
CA GLY A 58 -1.83 -19.35 0.04
C GLY A 58 -2.68 -18.98 -1.18
N VAL A 59 -3.77 -18.24 -1.00
CA VAL A 59 -4.61 -17.74 -2.10
C VAL A 59 -4.16 -16.31 -2.45
N PRO A 60 -3.70 -16.04 -3.68
CA PRO A 60 -3.33 -14.68 -4.08
C PRO A 60 -4.57 -13.78 -4.17
N PRO A 61 -4.41 -12.45 -4.04
CA PRO A 61 -5.50 -11.52 -4.31
C PRO A 61 -6.03 -11.66 -5.74
N ASP A 62 -7.33 -11.47 -5.91
CA ASP A 62 -7.95 -11.45 -7.23
C ASP A 62 -7.72 -10.12 -7.96
N HIS A 63 -8.01 -10.12 -9.26
CA HIS A 63 -7.81 -8.93 -10.10
C HIS A 63 -8.70 -7.74 -9.69
N MET A 64 -9.92 -8.00 -9.23
CA MET A 64 -10.85 -6.94 -8.82
C MET A 64 -10.41 -6.28 -7.51
N GLN A 65 -9.84 -7.04 -6.58
CA GLN A 65 -9.24 -6.52 -5.37
C GLN A 65 -8.09 -5.55 -5.68
N LEU A 66 -7.19 -5.94 -6.58
CA LEU A 66 -6.10 -5.08 -7.04
C LEU A 66 -6.65 -3.83 -7.75
N HIS A 67 -7.58 -4.00 -8.68
CA HIS A 67 -8.20 -2.89 -9.42
C HIS A 67 -8.91 -1.89 -8.50
N ASN A 68 -9.71 -2.37 -7.54
CA ASN A 68 -10.40 -1.52 -6.58
C ASN A 68 -9.40 -0.74 -5.73
N LEU A 69 -8.30 -1.37 -5.30
CA LEU A 69 -7.30 -0.67 -4.50
C LEU A 69 -6.53 0.37 -5.31
N ASP A 70 -6.21 0.08 -6.57
CA ASP A 70 -5.59 1.04 -7.49
C ASP A 70 -6.49 2.28 -7.71
N ALA A 71 -7.82 2.10 -7.70
CA ALA A 71 -8.79 3.19 -7.79
C ALA A 71 -8.92 4.03 -6.50
N HIS A 72 -8.36 3.56 -5.38
CA HIS A 72 -8.49 4.16 -4.05
C HIS A 72 -7.13 4.39 -3.36
N PRO A 73 -6.21 5.17 -3.96
CA PRO A 73 -4.86 5.40 -3.42
C PRO A 73 -4.85 6.04 -2.02
N GLU A 74 -5.90 6.79 -1.66
CA GLU A 74 -6.12 7.38 -0.34
C GLU A 74 -6.27 6.35 0.79
N LEU A 75 -6.53 5.07 0.46
CA LEU A 75 -6.59 3.98 1.43
C LEU A 75 -5.22 3.38 1.74
N LEU A 76 -4.22 3.61 0.88
CA LEU A 76 -2.85 3.09 1.04
C LEU A 76 -1.95 4.04 1.84
N ARG A 77 -2.09 5.34 1.59
CA ARG A 77 -1.24 6.37 2.21
C ARG A 77 -2.03 7.66 2.38
N THR A 78 -1.66 8.42 3.40
CA THR A 78 -2.22 9.77 3.56
C THR A 78 -1.63 10.67 2.49
N GLN A 79 -2.50 11.22 1.65
CA GLN A 79 -2.11 12.12 0.57
C GLN A 79 -1.66 13.48 1.12
N GLY A 80 -0.86 14.19 0.32
CA GLY A 80 -0.47 15.56 0.62
C GLY A 80 0.81 15.65 1.44
N PRO A 81 0.90 16.58 2.43
CA PRO A 81 2.17 16.92 3.05
C PRO A 81 2.85 15.82 3.86
N ALA A 82 2.25 14.65 4.05
CA ALA A 82 2.89 13.52 4.74
C ALA A 82 3.61 12.57 3.77
N GLU A 83 3.25 12.61 2.48
CA GLU A 83 3.75 11.66 1.49
C GLU A 83 5.26 11.80 1.21
N PRO A 84 5.84 13.01 1.04
CA PRO A 84 7.27 13.16 0.85
C PRO A 84 8.10 12.65 2.03
N GLN A 85 7.63 12.89 3.26
CA GLN A 85 8.27 12.45 4.50
C GLN A 85 8.23 10.94 4.62
N TRP A 86 7.09 10.32 4.28
CA TRP A 86 7.01 8.87 4.22
C TRP A 86 7.98 8.29 3.17
N ARG A 87 8.06 8.89 1.98
CA ARG A 87 8.97 8.42 0.93
C ARG A 87 10.46 8.59 1.30
N ALA A 88 10.81 9.60 2.09
CA ALA A 88 12.19 9.91 2.48
C ALA A 88 12.82 8.86 3.40
N VAL A 89 12.01 8.12 4.17
CA VAL A 89 12.49 7.14 5.16
C VAL A 89 12.52 5.69 4.64
N GLN A 90 12.32 5.47 3.34
CA GLN A 90 12.21 4.13 2.76
C GLN A 90 13.56 3.48 2.40
N ASP A 91 14.68 4.15 2.67
CA ASP A 91 16.05 3.68 2.41
C ASP A 91 16.94 3.74 3.68
N GLU A 92 16.32 3.89 4.86
CA GLU A 92 17.00 3.94 6.17
C GLU A 92 17.63 2.59 6.58
#